data_AF-A0A495X464-F1
#
_entry.id   AF-A0A495X464-F1
#
_cell.length_a   1.000
_cell.length_b   1.000
_cell.length_c   1.000
_cell.angle_alpha   90.00
_cell.angle_beta   90.00
_cell.angle_gamma   90.00
#
_symmetry.space_group_name_H-M   'P 1'
#
loop_
_entity.id
_entity.type
_entity.pdbx_description
1 polymer ?
#
loop_
_entity_poly.entity_id
_entity_poly.type
_entity_poly.pdbx_seq_one_letter_code
_entity_poly.pdbx_strand_id
1 'polypeptide(L)'
;MRVQLDPRQWPGRVIPETDDEIDTAVEALCLRASWGDADRALLREVVAPWFAEGWSVDALLAAVDSRPDGTRQGRPRSRDQAAHDFLRVRLWSWWQGGARRARPPVPGMTLGQWWRVNRRNARLTAPRPRRPLGESGEQAREEVRSRARQRDPVERARARARRWQEVLDSLLVPGRRPPTFEDSRRLLAEVVVQVPAHPVCSRCGCRTGVLPNAA
;
A
#
# COMPACT_ATOMS: atom_id res chain seq x y z
N MET A 1 7.40 4.03 -34.05
CA MET A 1 7.03 2.68 -33.52
C MET A 1 6.04 2.91 -32.39
N ARG A 2 4.73 2.79 -32.64
CA ARG A 2 3.70 2.97 -31.61
C ARG A 2 3.58 1.66 -30.83
N VAL A 3 3.79 1.70 -29.52
CA VAL A 3 3.69 0.51 -28.67
C VAL A 3 2.26 0.46 -28.15
N GLN A 4 1.44 -0.40 -28.74
CA GLN A 4 0.11 -0.68 -28.23
C GLN A 4 0.27 -1.59 -27.01
N LEU A 5 -0.02 -1.05 -25.82
CA LEU A 5 0.04 -1.79 -24.57
C LEU A 5 -1.31 -2.47 -24.32
N ASP A 6 -1.28 -3.70 -23.80
CA ASP A 6 -2.50 -4.33 -23.28
C ASP A 6 -3.05 -3.46 -22.13
N PRO A 7 -4.34 -3.09 -22.13
CA PRO A 7 -4.98 -2.34 -21.06
C PRO A 7 -4.73 -2.91 -19.66
N ARG A 8 -4.63 -4.24 -19.53
CA ARG A 8 -4.31 -4.90 -18.24
C ARG A 8 -2.91 -4.59 -17.73
N GLN A 9 -2.00 -4.30 -18.65
CA GLN A 9 -0.59 -4.00 -18.40
C GLN A 9 -0.32 -2.49 -18.39
N TRP A 10 -1.33 -1.66 -18.66
CA TRP A 10 -1.18 -0.21 -18.68
C TRP A 10 -0.60 0.31 -17.36
N PRO A 11 0.49 1.08 -17.37
CA PRO A 11 1.07 1.59 -16.13
C PRO A 11 0.17 2.65 -15.48
N GLY A 12 -0.23 2.45 -14.24
CA GLY A 12 -1.18 3.34 -13.56
C GLY A 12 -0.74 4.80 -13.38
N ARG A 13 0.58 5.01 -13.26
CA ARG A 13 1.19 6.33 -13.11
C ARG A 13 1.55 6.99 -14.44
N VAL A 14 1.34 6.33 -15.57
CA VAL A 14 1.62 6.94 -16.88
C VAL A 14 0.48 7.88 -17.26
N ILE A 15 0.86 9.09 -17.68
CA ILE A 15 -0.05 10.07 -18.27
C ILE A 15 -0.17 9.72 -19.75
N PRO A 16 -1.37 9.37 -20.25
CA PRO A 16 -1.57 9.13 -21.68
C PRO A 16 -1.52 10.45 -22.44
N GLU A 17 -0.76 10.49 -23.53
CA GLU A 17 -0.55 11.70 -24.34
C GLU A 17 -1.22 11.59 -25.72
N THR A 18 -1.35 10.38 -26.26
CA THR A 18 -1.95 10.13 -27.58
C THR A 18 -3.36 9.56 -27.49
N ASP A 19 -4.16 9.69 -28.56
CA ASP A 19 -5.53 9.18 -28.56
C ASP A 19 -5.61 7.67 -28.29
N ASP A 20 -4.71 6.87 -28.89
CA ASP A 20 -4.61 5.42 -28.68
C ASP A 20 -4.25 5.09 -27.22
N GLU A 21 -3.37 5.89 -26.60
CA GLU A 21 -3.00 5.75 -25.18
C GLU A 21 -4.16 6.14 -24.25
N ILE A 22 -4.93 7.17 -24.61
CA ILE A 22 -6.10 7.60 -23.85
C ILE A 22 -7.15 6.48 -23.86
N ASP A 23 -7.42 5.86 -25.01
CA ASP A 23 -8.36 4.73 -25.11
C ASP A 23 -7.89 3.55 -24.24
N THR A 24 -6.60 3.19 -24.35
CA THR A 24 -6.00 2.13 -23.55
C THR A 24 -6.06 2.43 -22.04
N ALA A 25 -5.83 3.69 -21.65
CA ALA A 25 -5.90 4.14 -20.26
C ALA A 25 -7.33 4.13 -19.71
N VAL A 26 -8.33 4.48 -20.53
CA VAL A 26 -9.76 4.40 -20.17
C VAL A 26 -10.18 2.94 -19.96
N GLU A 27 -9.75 2.03 -20.82
CA GLU A 27 -10.00 0.60 -20.64
C GLU A 27 -9.33 0.07 -19.35
N ALA A 28 -8.08 0.46 -19.11
CA ALA A 28 -7.36 0.12 -17.89
C ALA A 28 -8.06 0.65 -16.61
N LEU A 29 -8.59 1.87 -16.67
CA LEU A 29 -9.39 2.46 -15.59
C LEU A 29 -10.64 1.62 -15.30
N CYS A 30 -11.40 1.26 -16.35
CA CYS A 30 -12.60 0.44 -16.22
C CYS A 30 -12.31 -0.93 -15.60
N LEU A 31 -11.22 -1.59 -16.04
CA LEU A 31 -10.80 -2.88 -15.53
C LEU A 31 -10.44 -2.83 -14.04
N ARG A 32 -9.69 -1.81 -13.62
CA ARG A 32 -9.26 -1.65 -12.22
C ARG A 32 -10.39 -1.25 -11.29
N ALA A 33 -11.29 -0.41 -11.77
CA ALA A 33 -12.47 0.01 -11.02
C ALA A 33 -13.59 -1.04 -11.04
N SER A 34 -13.41 -2.16 -11.77
CA SER A 34 -14.42 -3.20 -11.99
C SER A 34 -15.73 -2.66 -12.60
N TRP A 35 -15.63 -1.71 -13.52
CA TRP A 35 -16.77 -1.08 -14.22
C TRP A 35 -16.99 -1.74 -15.59
N GLY A 36 -17.39 -3.02 -15.58
CA GLY A 36 -17.62 -3.78 -16.82
C GLY A 36 -18.71 -3.19 -17.72
N ASP A 37 -19.71 -2.55 -17.11
CA ASP A 37 -20.90 -1.93 -17.70
C ASP A 37 -20.68 -0.50 -18.21
N ALA A 38 -19.51 0.11 -17.98
CA ALA A 38 -19.32 1.53 -18.28
C ALA A 38 -19.32 1.85 -19.79
N ASP A 39 -19.83 2.99 -20.19
CA ASP A 39 -19.62 3.50 -21.55
C ASP A 39 -18.20 4.09 -21.67
N ARG A 40 -17.39 3.51 -22.55
CA ARG A 40 -15.97 3.89 -22.74
C ARG A 40 -15.85 5.24 -23.45
N ALA A 41 -16.75 5.55 -24.38
CA ALA A 41 -16.74 6.82 -25.12
C ALA A 41 -17.08 7.98 -24.18
N LEU A 42 -18.14 7.83 -23.38
CA LEU A 42 -18.52 8.85 -22.40
C LEU A 42 -17.46 9.01 -21.30
N LEU A 43 -16.84 7.92 -20.86
CA LEU A 43 -15.73 8.01 -19.91
C LEU A 43 -14.54 8.75 -20.52
N ARG A 44 -14.18 8.47 -21.78
CA ARG A 44 -13.12 9.16 -22.51
C ARG A 44 -13.35 10.67 -22.52
N GLU A 45 -14.56 11.12 -22.83
CA GLU A 45 -14.92 12.55 -22.82
C GLU A 45 -14.72 13.20 -21.44
N VAL A 46 -15.05 12.47 -20.36
CA VAL A 46 -14.88 12.97 -19.00
C VAL A 46 -13.40 13.03 -18.60
N VAL A 47 -12.57 12.03 -18.96
CA VAL A 47 -11.19 11.90 -18.45
C VAL A 47 -10.13 12.53 -19.34
N ALA A 48 -10.35 12.65 -20.65
CA ALA A 48 -9.36 13.21 -21.57
C ALA A 48 -8.88 14.61 -21.16
N PRO A 49 -9.75 15.53 -20.70
CA PRO A 49 -9.31 16.82 -20.18
C PRO A 49 -8.39 16.71 -18.96
N TRP A 50 -8.58 15.69 -18.11
CA TRP A 50 -7.75 15.48 -16.91
C TRP A 50 -6.37 14.98 -17.30
N PHE A 51 -6.30 14.06 -18.24
CA PHE A 51 -5.03 13.57 -18.78
C PHE A 51 -4.20 14.70 -19.39
N ALA A 52 -4.83 15.62 -20.13
CA ALA A 52 -4.16 16.80 -20.68
C ALA A 52 -3.56 17.72 -19.60
N GLU A 53 -4.06 17.68 -18.36
CA GLU A 53 -3.52 18.40 -17.20
C GLU A 53 -2.51 17.59 -16.38
N GLY A 54 -2.04 16.46 -16.91
CA GLY A 54 -1.01 15.63 -16.29
C GLY A 54 -1.53 14.63 -15.26
N TRP A 55 -2.82 14.31 -15.30
CA TRP A 55 -3.38 13.25 -14.47
C TRP A 55 -3.09 11.87 -15.07
N SER A 56 -2.94 10.87 -14.20
CA SER A 56 -2.80 9.46 -14.59
C SER A 56 -4.01 8.66 -14.12
N VAL A 57 -4.13 7.40 -14.58
CA VAL A 57 -5.20 6.49 -14.15
C VAL A 57 -5.22 6.31 -12.62
N ASP A 58 -4.06 6.12 -11.99
CA ASP A 58 -3.95 6.01 -10.53
C ASP A 58 -4.36 7.31 -9.83
N ALA A 59 -4.09 8.47 -10.43
CA ALA A 59 -4.52 9.76 -9.88
C ALA A 59 -6.04 9.89 -9.92
N LEU A 60 -6.68 9.47 -11.01
CA LEU A 60 -8.15 9.45 -11.14
C LEU A 60 -8.78 8.48 -10.13
N LEU A 61 -8.24 7.27 -9.99
CA LEU A 61 -8.72 6.29 -9.01
C LEU A 61 -8.58 6.82 -7.57
N ALA A 62 -7.44 7.43 -7.24
CA ALA A 62 -7.25 8.04 -5.92
C ALA A 62 -8.19 9.24 -5.70
N ALA A 63 -8.47 10.03 -6.73
CA ALA A 63 -9.41 11.14 -6.66
C ALA A 63 -10.88 10.71 -6.57
N VAL A 64 -11.23 9.49 -7.00
CA VAL A 64 -12.57 8.94 -6.75
C VAL A 64 -12.78 8.67 -5.25
N ASP A 65 -11.75 8.23 -4.55
CA ASP A 65 -11.82 7.86 -3.14
C ASP A 65 -11.57 9.04 -2.18
N SER A 66 -10.72 9.98 -2.59
CA SER A 66 -10.28 11.11 -1.78
C SER A 66 -10.57 12.46 -2.43
N ARG A 67 -10.81 13.47 -1.58
CA ARG A 67 -10.92 14.88 -1.95
C ARG A 67 -9.53 15.54 -1.91
N PRO A 68 -9.36 16.75 -2.48
CA PRO A 68 -8.08 17.46 -2.44
C PRO A 68 -7.58 17.79 -1.02
N ASP A 69 -8.47 17.85 -0.02
CA ASP A 69 -8.13 18.02 1.39
C ASP A 69 -7.69 16.71 2.09
N GLY A 70 -7.67 15.59 1.36
CA GLY A 70 -7.35 14.26 1.87
C GLY A 70 -8.51 13.55 2.57
N THR A 71 -9.69 14.17 2.67
CA THR A 71 -10.88 13.53 3.24
C THR A 71 -11.48 12.53 2.24
N ARG A 72 -12.21 11.53 2.76
CA ARG A 72 -12.86 10.54 1.89
C ARG A 72 -14.08 11.12 1.19
N GLN A 73 -14.25 10.78 -0.08
CA GLN A 73 -15.36 11.25 -0.93
C GLN A 73 -16.72 10.64 -0.54
N GLY A 74 -16.74 9.47 0.12
CA GLY A 74 -17.96 8.82 0.60
C GLY A 74 -18.12 7.41 0.04
N ARG A 75 -19.38 7.00 -0.22
CA ARG A 75 -19.70 5.63 -0.65
C ARG A 75 -19.17 5.31 -2.07
N PRO A 76 -18.78 4.05 -2.34
CA PRO A 76 -18.46 3.58 -3.69
C PRO A 76 -19.64 3.72 -4.66
N ARG A 77 -19.36 3.62 -5.97
CA ARG A 77 -20.37 3.61 -7.05
C ARG A 77 -21.39 2.50 -6.81
N SER A 78 -22.69 2.80 -6.92
CA SER A 78 -23.74 1.78 -6.98
C SER A 78 -23.84 1.17 -8.39
N ARG A 79 -24.37 -0.06 -8.52
CA ARG A 79 -24.50 -0.70 -9.85
C ARG A 79 -25.46 0.03 -10.78
N ASP A 80 -26.46 0.74 -10.22
CA ASP A 80 -27.46 1.47 -10.99
C ASP A 80 -26.99 2.85 -11.48
N GLN A 81 -25.82 3.30 -11.02
CA GLN A 81 -25.28 4.61 -11.37
C GLN A 81 -24.32 4.51 -12.56
N ALA A 82 -24.55 5.31 -13.60
CA ALA A 82 -23.65 5.39 -14.73
C ALA A 82 -22.24 5.81 -14.31
N ALA A 83 -21.22 5.09 -14.80
CA ALA A 83 -19.82 5.29 -14.39
C ALA A 83 -19.30 6.70 -14.72
N HIS A 84 -19.65 7.25 -15.88
CA HIS A 84 -19.22 8.59 -16.30
C HIS A 84 -19.81 9.69 -15.40
N ASP A 85 -21.09 9.57 -15.02
CA ASP A 85 -21.75 10.51 -14.11
C ASP A 85 -21.15 10.44 -12.71
N PHE A 86 -20.93 9.23 -12.20
CA PHE A 86 -20.26 9.03 -10.92
C PHE A 86 -18.88 9.67 -10.92
N LEU A 87 -18.08 9.43 -11.96
CA LEU A 87 -16.73 9.97 -12.09
C LEU A 87 -16.77 11.51 -12.18
N ARG A 88 -17.68 12.06 -12.98
CA ARG A 88 -17.87 13.51 -13.13
C ARG A 88 -18.16 14.18 -11.79
N VAL A 89 -19.08 13.63 -10.99
CA VAL A 89 -19.44 14.15 -9.66
C VAL A 89 -18.24 14.09 -8.70
N ARG A 90 -17.49 12.99 -8.70
CA ARG A 90 -16.32 12.82 -7.82
C ARG A 90 -15.20 13.79 -8.16
N LEU A 91 -14.89 13.88 -9.44
CA LEU A 91 -13.85 14.76 -9.95
C LEU A 91 -14.22 16.24 -9.83
N TRP A 92 -15.51 16.59 -9.72
CA TRP A 92 -15.92 17.98 -9.49
C TRP A 92 -15.32 18.60 -8.23
N SER A 93 -15.13 17.82 -7.17
CA SER A 93 -14.47 18.29 -5.94
C SER A 93 -13.01 18.70 -6.12
N TRP A 94 -12.38 18.32 -7.24
CA TRP A 94 -11.00 18.66 -7.59
C TRP A 94 -10.91 19.92 -8.47
N TRP A 95 -12.03 20.55 -8.80
CA TRP A 95 -12.04 21.87 -9.44
C TRP A 95 -11.84 22.99 -8.43
N GLN A 96 -10.88 23.89 -8.68
CA GLN A 96 -10.66 25.09 -7.88
C GLN A 96 -11.21 26.31 -8.63
N GLY A 97 -12.34 26.84 -8.16
CA GLY A 97 -12.81 28.19 -8.52
C GLY A 97 -13.02 28.44 -10.02
N GLY A 98 -13.35 27.42 -10.82
CA GLY A 98 -13.79 27.58 -12.21
C GLY A 98 -12.70 27.78 -13.27
N ALA A 99 -11.42 27.86 -12.91
CA ALA A 99 -10.35 28.08 -13.90
C ALA A 99 -9.23 27.03 -13.88
N ARG A 100 -9.00 26.33 -12.76
CA ARG A 100 -7.90 25.38 -12.65
C ARG A 100 -8.25 24.20 -11.76
N ARG A 101 -7.78 23.01 -12.10
CA ARG A 101 -7.92 21.83 -11.25
C ARG A 101 -6.82 21.82 -10.18
N ALA A 102 -7.14 21.25 -9.04
CA ALA A 102 -6.16 20.97 -8.00
C ALA A 102 -5.07 20.01 -8.53
N ARG A 103 -3.92 20.03 -7.88
CA ARG A 103 -2.81 19.11 -8.22
C ARG A 103 -3.29 17.65 -8.08
N PRO A 104 -2.93 16.74 -9.00
CA PRO A 104 -3.30 15.34 -8.89
C PRO A 104 -2.80 14.72 -7.57
N PRO A 105 -3.58 13.82 -6.94
CA PRO A 105 -3.19 13.15 -5.69
C PRO A 105 -1.95 12.26 -5.86
N VAL A 106 -1.78 11.69 -7.06
CA VAL A 106 -0.62 10.88 -7.42
C VAL A 106 0.09 11.58 -8.58
N PRO A 107 1.39 11.90 -8.46
CA PRO A 107 2.13 12.48 -9.58
C PRO A 107 2.27 11.45 -10.70
N GLY A 108 1.85 11.84 -11.90
CA GLY A 108 2.06 11.06 -13.11
C GLY A 108 3.50 11.14 -13.61
N MET A 109 3.83 10.29 -14.59
CA MET A 109 5.07 10.31 -15.35
C MET A 109 4.79 9.99 -16.81
N THR A 110 5.71 10.36 -17.70
CA THR A 110 5.57 10.01 -19.12
C THR A 110 5.85 8.52 -19.36
N LEU A 111 5.33 7.96 -20.44
CA LEU A 111 5.56 6.55 -20.79
C LEU A 111 7.05 6.24 -20.97
N GLY A 112 7.80 7.14 -21.58
CA GLY A 112 9.26 7.02 -21.73
C GLY A 112 10.02 7.04 -20.40
N GLN A 113 9.57 7.85 -19.42
CA GLN A 113 10.12 7.80 -18.07
C GLN A 113 9.80 6.47 -17.38
N TRP A 114 8.58 5.97 -17.51
CA TRP A 114 8.18 4.68 -16.97
C TRP A 114 9.05 3.54 -17.52
N TRP A 115 9.29 3.49 -18.83
CA TRP A 115 10.18 2.48 -19.43
C TRP A 115 11.62 2.56 -18.91
N ARG A 116 12.14 3.76 -18.62
CA ARG A 116 13.47 3.93 -18.01
C ARG A 116 13.50 3.35 -16.60
N VAL A 117 12.50 3.68 -15.77
CA VAL A 117 12.36 3.13 -14.41
C VAL A 117 12.19 1.62 -14.44
N ASN A 118 11.31 1.11 -15.30
CA ASN A 118 11.02 -0.32 -15.39
C ASN A 118 12.26 -1.12 -15.84
N ARG A 119 13.01 -0.65 -16.85
CA ARG A 119 14.28 -1.29 -17.26
C ARG A 119 15.33 -1.26 -16.15
N ARG A 120 15.43 -0.16 -15.40
CA ARG A 120 16.32 -0.08 -14.23
C ARG A 120 15.92 -1.09 -13.17
N ASN A 121 14.64 -1.15 -12.82
CA ASN A 121 14.13 -2.07 -11.82
C ASN A 121 14.35 -3.53 -12.24
N ALA A 122 14.04 -3.88 -13.49
CA ALA A 122 14.28 -5.21 -14.04
C ALA A 122 15.74 -5.65 -13.92
N ARG A 123 16.70 -4.73 -14.09
CA ARG A 123 18.14 -5.00 -13.87
C ARG A 123 18.48 -5.19 -12.40
N LEU A 124 17.90 -4.39 -11.51
CA LEU A 124 18.15 -4.46 -10.06
C LEU A 124 17.54 -5.71 -9.42
N THR A 125 16.36 -6.12 -9.89
CA THR A 125 15.63 -7.29 -9.40
C THR A 125 15.89 -8.54 -10.24
N ALA A 126 16.77 -8.46 -11.24
CA ALA A 126 17.18 -9.62 -12.01
C ALA A 126 17.68 -10.70 -11.05
N PRO A 127 17.20 -11.95 -11.19
CA PRO A 127 17.71 -13.05 -10.39
C PRO A 127 19.23 -13.10 -10.50
N ARG A 128 19.92 -12.96 -9.37
CA ARG A 128 21.37 -13.10 -9.37
C ARG A 128 21.71 -14.53 -9.83
N PRO A 129 22.75 -14.70 -10.67
CA PRO A 129 23.19 -16.03 -11.04
C PRO A 129 23.47 -16.82 -9.77
N ARG A 130 22.79 -17.97 -9.62
CA ARG A 130 22.95 -18.84 -8.46
C ARG A 130 24.35 -19.42 -8.52
N ARG A 131 25.24 -18.93 -7.64
CA ARG A 131 26.48 -19.65 -7.37
C ARG A 131 26.13 -20.98 -6.70
N PRO A 132 26.86 -22.07 -7.00
CA PRO A 132 26.73 -23.29 -6.22
C PRO A 132 26.89 -22.96 -4.74
N LEU A 133 26.09 -23.60 -3.90
CA LEU A 133 26.19 -23.44 -2.45
C LEU A 133 27.53 -24.03 -2.02
N GLY A 134 28.26 -23.36 -1.12
CA GLY A 134 29.35 -24.01 -0.40
C GLY A 134 28.81 -25.08 0.53
N GLU A 135 29.69 -25.89 1.13
CA GLU A 135 29.32 -27.01 2.01
C GLU A 135 28.35 -26.60 3.14
N SER A 136 28.58 -25.44 3.77
CA SER A 136 27.69 -24.90 4.80
C SER A 136 26.30 -24.54 4.27
N GLY A 137 26.21 -24.08 3.02
CA GLY A 137 24.94 -23.79 2.34
C GLY A 137 24.19 -25.06 1.94
N GLU A 138 24.91 -26.12 1.56
CA GLU A 138 24.32 -27.43 1.29
C GLU A 138 23.78 -28.07 2.57
N GLN A 139 24.53 -28.01 3.67
CA GLN A 139 24.08 -28.45 5.00
C GLN A 139 22.83 -27.68 5.45
N ALA A 140 22.84 -26.35 5.35
CA ALA A 140 21.67 -25.54 5.69
C ALA A 140 20.45 -25.87 4.81
N ARG A 141 20.66 -26.17 3.51
CA ARG A 141 19.59 -26.58 2.60
C ARG A 141 19.01 -27.93 2.98
N GLU A 142 19.86 -28.89 3.34
CA GLU A 142 19.42 -30.21 3.76
C GLU A 142 18.69 -30.15 5.12
N GLU A 143 19.15 -29.32 6.06
CA GLU A 143 18.41 -29.03 7.30
C GLU A 143 17.03 -28.42 7.03
N VAL A 144 16.90 -27.48 6.09
CA VAL A 144 15.59 -26.90 5.75
C VAL A 144 14.68 -27.94 5.11
N ARG A 145 15.20 -28.82 4.24
CA ARG A 145 14.42 -29.90 3.64
C ARG A 145 14.00 -30.95 4.66
N SER A 146 14.88 -31.36 5.56
CA SER A 146 14.57 -32.33 6.61
C SER A 146 13.49 -31.78 7.57
N ARG A 147 13.54 -30.48 7.88
CA ARG A 147 12.50 -29.77 8.64
C ARG A 147 11.16 -29.70 7.91
N ALA A 148 11.16 -29.50 6.58
CA ALA A 148 9.94 -29.51 5.77
C ALA A 148 9.28 -30.91 5.74
N ARG A 149 10.07 -31.98 5.94
CA ARG A 149 9.58 -33.37 6.02
C ARG A 149 8.98 -33.74 7.38
N GLN A 150 9.13 -32.93 8.43
CA GLN A 150 8.42 -33.16 9.69
C GLN A 150 6.91 -32.95 9.50
N ARG A 151 6.16 -34.06 9.54
CA ARG A 151 4.71 -34.09 9.31
C ARG A 151 3.91 -33.43 10.44
N ASP A 152 4.37 -33.51 11.70
CA ASP A 152 3.62 -32.99 12.84
C ASP A 152 3.75 -31.44 12.93
N PRO A 153 2.64 -30.69 12.78
CA PRO A 153 2.63 -29.24 12.96
C PRO A 153 2.97 -28.79 14.39
N VAL A 154 2.59 -29.56 15.41
CA VAL A 154 2.78 -29.22 16.83
C VAL A 154 4.25 -29.31 17.21
N GLU A 155 4.93 -30.40 16.80
CA GLU A 155 6.37 -30.51 17.01
C GLU A 155 7.15 -29.42 16.28
N ARG A 156 6.75 -29.08 15.04
CA ARG A 156 7.35 -27.95 14.32
C ARG A 156 7.19 -26.63 15.06
N ALA A 157 6.01 -26.36 15.62
CA ALA A 157 5.76 -25.16 16.42
C ALA A 157 6.61 -25.14 17.70
N ARG A 158 6.67 -26.25 18.44
CA ARG A 158 7.50 -26.38 19.66
C ARG A 158 9.00 -26.23 19.36
N ALA A 159 9.49 -26.84 18.29
CA ALA A 159 10.88 -26.70 17.86
C ALA A 159 11.20 -25.26 17.42
N ARG A 160 10.23 -24.56 16.80
CA ARG A 160 10.37 -23.14 16.47
C ARG A 160 10.45 -22.27 17.72
N ALA A 161 9.58 -22.51 18.70
CA ALA A 161 9.57 -21.79 19.97
C ALA A 161 10.90 -21.95 20.72
N ARG A 162 11.44 -23.18 20.81
CA ARG A 162 12.75 -23.43 21.45
C ARG A 162 13.89 -22.65 20.79
N ARG A 163 14.00 -22.68 19.46
CA ARG A 163 15.02 -21.90 18.75
C ARG A 163 14.86 -20.40 18.94
N TRP A 164 13.62 -19.92 18.96
CA TRP A 164 13.35 -18.51 19.22
C TRP A 164 13.81 -18.12 20.62
N GLN A 165 13.56 -18.98 21.61
CA GLN A 165 14.03 -18.79 22.97
C GLN A 165 15.57 -18.80 23.03
N GLU A 166 16.24 -19.77 22.41
CA GLU A 166 17.70 -19.85 22.36
C GLU A 166 18.34 -18.60 21.73
N VAL A 167 17.75 -18.07 20.65
CA VAL A 167 18.20 -16.82 20.02
C VAL A 167 17.99 -15.63 20.95
N LEU A 168 16.80 -15.51 21.56
CA LEU A 168 16.53 -14.45 22.54
C LEU A 168 17.49 -14.52 23.73
N ASP A 169 17.78 -15.72 24.21
CA ASP A 169 18.70 -15.95 25.33
C ASP A 169 20.14 -15.59 24.94
N SER A 170 20.56 -15.89 23.70
CA SER A 170 21.88 -15.49 23.17
C SER A 170 22.06 -13.97 23.01
N LEU A 171 20.97 -13.22 22.92
CA LEU A 171 20.99 -11.76 22.83
C LEU A 171 21.05 -11.10 24.22
N LEU A 172 20.91 -11.86 25.31
CA LEU A 172 21.03 -11.33 26.66
C LEU A 172 22.48 -10.93 26.95
N VAL A 173 22.64 -9.80 27.64
CA VAL A 173 23.96 -9.36 28.13
C VAL A 173 24.46 -10.38 29.17
N PRO A 174 25.73 -10.83 29.10
CA PRO A 174 26.28 -11.79 30.05
C PRO A 174 26.05 -11.37 31.51
N GLY A 175 25.50 -12.28 32.33
CA GLY A 175 25.19 -12.04 33.74
C GLY A 175 23.82 -11.39 34.01
N ARG A 176 23.05 -11.02 32.97
CA ARG A 176 21.66 -10.55 33.11
C ARG A 176 20.69 -11.71 32.89
N ARG A 177 19.63 -11.76 33.72
CA ARG A 177 18.53 -12.71 33.56
C ARG A 177 17.52 -12.17 32.54
N PRO A 178 16.81 -13.05 31.79
CA PRO A 178 15.74 -12.62 30.90
C PRO A 178 14.65 -11.90 31.71
N PRO A 179 14.12 -10.77 31.19
CA PRO A 179 13.04 -10.05 31.86
C PRO A 179 11.79 -10.94 31.92
N THR A 180 11.19 -11.01 33.11
CA THR A 180 9.99 -11.78 33.36
C THR A 180 8.72 -10.96 33.13
N PHE A 181 7.57 -11.63 33.12
CA PHE A 181 6.28 -10.96 33.06
C PHE A 181 6.04 -10.04 34.27
N GLU A 182 6.54 -10.42 35.45
CA GLU A 182 6.53 -9.58 36.65
C GLU A 182 7.37 -8.30 36.47
N ASP A 183 8.56 -8.40 35.86
CA ASP A 183 9.40 -7.24 35.55
C ASP A 183 8.70 -6.29 34.57
N SER A 184 7.97 -6.86 33.60
CA SER A 184 7.17 -6.12 32.63
C SER A 184 6.00 -5.38 33.32
N ARG A 185 5.32 -6.03 34.27
CA ARG A 185 4.24 -5.43 35.06
C ARG A 185 4.75 -4.34 36.00
N ARG A 186 5.91 -4.54 36.62
CA ARG A 186 6.56 -3.50 37.45
C ARG A 186 6.95 -2.28 36.62
N LEU A 187 7.56 -2.47 35.46
CA LEU A 187 7.88 -1.36 34.55
C LEU A 187 6.62 -0.62 34.10
N LEU A 188 5.53 -1.35 33.77
CA LEU A 188 4.26 -0.71 33.45
C LEU A 188 3.65 0.03 34.64
N ALA A 189 3.76 -0.50 35.86
CA ALA A 189 3.30 0.18 37.06
C ALA A 189 4.14 1.45 37.34
N GLU A 190 5.46 1.39 37.21
CA GLU A 190 6.35 2.54 37.36
C GLU A 190 6.09 3.61 36.29
N VAL A 191 5.88 3.20 35.04
CA VAL A 191 5.52 4.11 33.95
C VAL A 191 4.13 4.70 34.19
N VAL A 192 3.12 3.91 34.57
CA VAL A 192 1.74 4.38 34.85
C VAL A 192 1.68 5.29 36.07
N VAL A 193 2.50 5.05 37.10
CA VAL A 193 2.63 5.93 38.28
C VAL A 193 3.36 7.24 37.93
N GLN A 194 4.24 7.23 36.92
CA GLN A 194 4.91 8.43 36.42
C GLN A 194 4.21 9.11 35.23
N VAL A 195 3.17 8.51 34.65
CA VAL A 195 2.32 9.22 33.69
C VAL A 195 1.60 10.32 34.47
N PRO A 196 1.76 11.60 34.12
CA PRO A 196 1.01 12.67 34.77
C PRO A 196 -0.48 12.35 34.68
N ALA A 197 -1.25 12.67 35.73
CA ALA A 197 -2.69 12.36 35.87
C ALA A 197 -3.59 12.79 34.69
N HIS A 198 -3.02 13.46 33.68
CA HIS A 198 -3.63 13.84 32.42
C HIS A 198 -2.79 13.31 31.25
N PRO A 199 -2.99 12.06 30.80
CA PRO A 199 -2.36 11.57 29.59
C PRO A 199 -2.84 12.43 28.42
N VAL A 200 -1.93 13.22 27.87
CA VAL A 200 -2.20 14.01 26.67
C VAL A 200 -2.08 13.09 25.47
N CYS A 201 -3.12 13.00 24.65
CA CYS A 201 -3.07 12.17 23.45
C CYS A 201 -1.93 12.64 22.52
N SER A 202 -0.98 11.76 22.24
CA SER A 202 0.23 12.04 21.44
C SER A 202 -0.04 12.44 19.98
N ARG A 203 -1.29 12.34 19.53
CA ARG A 203 -1.73 12.67 18.17
C ARG A 203 -2.46 14.02 18.05
N CYS A 204 -3.16 14.47 19.11
CA CYS A 204 -3.97 15.71 19.10
C CYS A 204 -3.60 16.73 20.17
N GLY A 205 -2.80 16.38 21.19
CA GLY A 205 -2.53 17.28 22.32
C GLY A 205 -3.71 17.48 23.29
N CYS A 206 -4.80 16.73 23.13
CA CYS A 206 -6.04 16.95 23.85
C CYS A 206 -6.07 16.22 25.21
N ARG A 207 -6.44 16.94 26.29
CA ARG A 207 -6.60 16.42 27.66
C ARG A 207 -8.05 15.94 27.85
N THR A 208 -8.32 14.66 27.65
CA THR A 208 -9.66 14.11 27.96
C THR A 208 -9.78 13.85 29.45
N GLY A 209 -10.74 14.53 30.09
CA GLY A 209 -11.11 14.36 31.49
C GLY A 209 -11.58 12.93 31.79
N VAL A 210 -11.16 12.45 32.95
CA VAL A 210 -11.54 11.16 33.53
C VAL A 210 -13.06 11.13 33.74
N LEU A 211 -13.73 10.10 33.21
CA LEU A 211 -15.13 9.79 33.53
C LEU A 211 -15.26 9.50 35.04
N PRO A 212 -16.28 10.03 35.74
CA PRO A 212 -16.46 9.75 37.16
C PRO A 212 -16.89 8.29 37.36
N ASN A 213 -16.37 7.70 38.44
CA ASN A 213 -16.65 6.36 38.92
C ASN A 213 -18.14 5.98 38.83
N ALA A 214 -18.43 4.84 38.22
CA ALA A 214 -19.65 4.11 38.47
C ALA A 214 -19.46 3.29 39.76
N ALA A 215 -20.43 3.43 40.65
CA ALA A 215 -20.59 2.70 41.91
C ALA A 215 -20.80 1.19 41.71
#